data_AF-A0A8H4UVS2-F1
#
_entry.id   AF-A0A8H4UVS2-F1
#
_cell.length_a   1.000
_cell.length_b   1.000
_cell.length_c   1.000
_cell.angle_alpha   90.00
_cell.angle_beta   90.00
_cell.angle_gamma   90.00
#
_symmetry.space_group_name_H-M   'P 1'
#
loop_
_entity.id
_entity.type
_entity.pdbx_description
1 polymer ?
#
loop_
_entity_poly.entity_id
_entity_poly.type
_entity_poly.pdbx_seq_one_letter_code
_entity_poly.pdbx_strand_id
1 'polypeptide(L)' 'DKLVKLIRAESVLVRTIVVHAGTDDLGRGGNEESKKTGNAGPRPACGVIGISA' A
#
# COMPACT_ATOMS: atom_id res chain seq x y z
N ASP A 1 -9.73 -7.76 -3.31
CA ASP A 1 -8.53 -7.74 -4.16
C ASP A 1 -8.10 -9.17 -4.47
N LYS A 2 -7.54 -9.46 -5.66
CA LYS A 2 -7.13 -10.84 -6.03
C LYS A 2 -5.66 -11.13 -5.74
N LEU A 3 -4.83 -10.10 -5.56
CA LEU A 3 -3.38 -10.20 -5.36
C LEU A 3 -3.01 -10.21 -3.87
N VAL A 4 -3.75 -9.52 -3.02
CA VAL A 4 -3.54 -9.56 -1.56
C VAL A 4 -3.90 -10.94 -1.01
N LYS A 5 -2.93 -11.63 -0.40
CA LYS A 5 -3.10 -12.95 0.24
C LYS A 5 -2.84 -12.87 1.75
N LEU A 6 -3.46 -13.76 2.53
CA LEU A 6 -3.18 -13.92 3.97
C LEU A 6 -2.29 -15.14 4.27
N ILE A 7 -1.98 -15.96 3.27
CA ILE A 7 -1.21 -17.20 3.41
C ILE A 7 -0.24 -17.36 2.23
N ARG A 8 0.75 -18.24 2.40
CA ARG A 8 1.81 -18.54 1.40
C ARG A 8 2.75 -17.35 1.16
N ALA A 9 3.56 -17.43 0.11
CA ALA A 9 4.67 -16.50 -0.16
C ALA A 9 4.25 -15.03 -0.30
N GLU A 10 3.04 -14.78 -0.80
CA GLU A 10 2.48 -13.43 -1.02
C GLU A 10 1.72 -12.90 0.21
N SER A 11 1.83 -13.56 1.37
CA SER A 11 1.09 -13.15 2.56
C SER A 11 1.45 -11.72 2.98
N VAL A 12 0.40 -10.94 3.29
CA VAL A 12 0.53 -9.60 3.87
C VAL A 12 0.46 -9.58 5.39
N LEU A 13 0.26 -10.74 6.05
CA LEU A 13 0.33 -10.82 7.51
C LEU A 13 1.67 -10.29 8.02
N VAL A 14 1.64 -9.55 9.14
CA VAL A 14 2.82 -8.92 9.76
C VAL A 14 3.49 -7.85 8.88
N ARG A 15 2.91 -7.52 7.72
CA ARG A 15 3.27 -6.31 6.95
C ARG A 15 2.47 -5.11 7.46
N THR A 16 2.81 -3.95 6.92
CA THR A 16 2.17 -2.67 7.28
C THR A 16 1.19 -2.25 6.21
N ILE A 17 -0.04 -1.91 6.61
CA ILE A 17 -0.94 -1.10 5.79
C ILE A 17 -0.64 0.38 6.03
N VAL A 18 -0.63 1.18 4.96
CA VAL A 18 -0.32 2.62 5.01
C VAL A 18 -1.45 3.38 4.31
N VAL A 19 -1.90 4.45 4.94
CA VAL A 19 -2.78 5.44 4.31
C VAL A 19 -1.94 6.68 4.03
N HIS A 20 -1.99 7.15 2.78
CA HIS A 20 -1.28 8.35 2.34
C HIS A 20 -2.19 9.59 2.45
N ALA A 21 -1.59 10.78 2.58
CA ALA A 21 -2.32 12.04 2.70
C ALA A 21 -2.82 12.57 1.35
N GLY A 22 -2.13 12.26 0.26
CA GLY A 22 -2.50 12.63 -1.11
C GLY A 22 -3.22 11.51 -1.85
N THR A 23 -3.74 11.85 -3.02
CA THR A 23 -4.36 10.88 -3.94
C THR A 23 -3.28 10.21 -4.78
N ASP A 24 -3.31 8.88 -4.83
CA ASP A 24 -2.45 8.08 -5.71
C ASP A 24 -2.86 8.30 -7.18
N ASP A 25 -1.89 8.67 -8.02
CA ASP A 25 -2.09 8.95 -9.44
C ASP A 25 -2.14 7.68 -10.33
N LEU A 26 -1.99 6.50 -9.72
CA LEU A 26 -2.04 5.17 -10.31
C LEU A 26 -0.97 4.93 -11.39
N GLY A 27 0.18 5.59 -11.27
CA GLY A 27 1.27 5.51 -12.24
C GLY A 27 1.06 6.37 -13.48
N ARG A 28 0.07 7.28 -13.47
CA ARG A 28 -0.35 8.05 -14.65
C ARG A 28 0.09 9.51 -14.62
N GLY A 29 0.77 9.95 -13.58
CA GLY A 29 1.26 11.33 -13.45
C GLY A 29 2.46 11.69 -14.35
N GLY A 30 3.02 10.73 -15.10
CA GLY A 30 4.06 10.99 -16.10
C GLY A 30 5.45 11.29 -15.54
N ASN A 31 5.67 11.07 -14.24
CA ASN A 31 6.98 11.23 -13.59
C ASN A 31 7.45 9.91 -12.94
N GLU A 32 8.72 9.92 -12.52
CA GLU A 32 9.36 8.77 -11.88
C GLU A 32 8.63 8.31 -10.60
N GLU A 33 8.09 9.25 -9.83
CA GLU A 33 7.47 8.97 -8.53
C GLU A 33 6.08 8.32 -8.70
N SER A 34 5.36 8.65 -9.78
CA SER A 34 4.10 7.99 -10.15
C SER A 34 4.24 6.47 -10.21
N LYS A 35 5.31 5.95 -10.81
CA LYS A 35 5.55 4.50 -10.93
C LYS A 35 6.06 3.84 -9.65
N LYS A 36 6.51 4.61 -8.67
CA LYS A 36 7.11 4.11 -7.42
C LYS A 36 6.12 4.14 -6.26
N THR A 37 5.43 5.26 -6.08
CA THR A 37 4.56 5.50 -4.93
C THR A 37 3.22 6.13 -5.31
N GLY A 38 2.93 6.24 -6.61
CA GLY A 38 1.72 6.91 -7.09
C GLY A 38 1.69 8.40 -6.77
N ASN A 39 2.83 8.99 -6.40
CA ASN A 39 2.93 10.38 -5.95
C ASN A 39 1.94 10.73 -4.81
N ALA A 40 1.59 9.77 -3.97
CA ALA A 40 0.55 9.90 -2.94
C ALA A 40 0.99 10.73 -1.71
N GLY A 41 2.26 11.12 -1.61
CA GLY A 41 2.75 12.01 -0.55
C GLY A 41 2.93 11.34 0.83
N PRO A 42 2.86 12.13 1.93
CA PRO A 42 3.14 11.66 3.30
C PRO A 42 2.22 10.54 3.80
N ARG A 43 2.63 9.87 4.89
CA ARG A 43 1.96 8.67 5.46
C ARG A 43 1.35 8.97 6.84
N PRO A 44 0.17 9.62 6.93
CA PRO A 44 -0.42 10.05 8.21
C PRO A 44 -0.83 8.90 9.13
N ALA A 45 -1.11 7.72 8.59
CA ALA A 45 -1.51 6.57 9.39
C ALA A 45 -0.92 5.27 8.84
N CYS A 46 -0.61 4.35 9.75
CA CYS A 46 -0.18 3.00 9.42
C CYS A 46 -0.57 2.01 10.52
N GLY A 47 -0.56 0.71 10.21
CA GLY A 47 -0.84 -0.35 11.17
C GLY A 47 -0.30 -1.71 10.71
N VAL A 48 0.02 -2.57 11.66
CA VAL A 48 0.45 -3.95 11.39
C VAL A 48 -0.79 -4.80 11.08
N ILE A 49 -0.71 -5.63 10.05
CA ILE A 49 -1.80 -6.55 9.67
C ILE A 49 -1.71 -7.80 10.56
N GLY A 50 -2.65 -7.91 11.50
CA GLY A 50 -2.83 -9.06 12.39
C GLY A 50 -4.01 -9.96 12.00
N ILE A 51 -4.09 -11.12 12.64
CA ILE A 51 -5.26 -12.01 12.53
C ILE A 51 -6.32 -11.52 13.52
N SER A 52 -7.57 -11.48 13.07
CA SER A 52 -8.75 -11.20 13.91
C SER A 52 -9.66 -12.44 13.95
N ALA A 53 -10.43 -12.57 15.02
CA ALA A 53 -11.32 -13.70 15.28
C ALA A 53 -12.70 -13.51 14.63
#